data_AF-A0A0D7BRV3-F1
#
_entry.id   AF-A0A0D7BRV3-F1
#
_cell.length_a   1.000
_cell.length_b   1.000
_cell.length_c   1.000
_cell.angle_alpha   90.00
_cell.angle_beta   90.00
_cell.angle_gamma   90.00
#
_symmetry.space_group_name_H-M   'P 1'
#
loop_
_entity.id
_entity.type
_entity.pdbx_description
1 polymer ?
#
loop_
_entity_poly.entity_id
_entity_poly.type
_entity_poly.pdbx_seq_one_letter_code
_entity_poly.pdbx_strand_id
1 'polypeptide(L)'
;MSIAEAGPSSLLANEADRSGDESPTPPLLLVELLGFHPQLLLDDIISIANAAIEEGLDGFEEYITNWADKQEGNYDSEIERGLAALQTLLEHHTDMAYDRFETWALRNVFFVPKEIEIVVPQQIGLEMDATAEQEQALLDEIEEMRKRIRDESTTKRNLKKAIHLTRGRNAIAKQRLQYLQPLDIDMREIASLPSKLMALYNALLRLPDFDSGHAAAIQRLQLPDPGKRPWETGKIGYLNWAVEELVTQQRDSETTQEREAAGATAGQLKQLLHTLNVLNEVKKTIGDERMDTS
;
A
#
# COMPACT_ATOMS: atom_id res chain seq x y z
N MET A 1 -57.04 23.87 -65.06
CA MET A 1 -57.62 25.10 -64.49
C MET A 1 -57.41 25.03 -62.98
N SER A 2 -56.70 26.01 -62.44
CA SER A 2 -56.53 26.39 -61.03
C SER A 2 -56.03 25.38 -59.98
N ILE A 3 -54.90 25.79 -59.41
CA ILE A 3 -54.34 25.44 -58.10
C ILE A 3 -55.25 26.01 -57.00
N ALA A 4 -55.36 25.31 -55.86
CA ALA A 4 -55.71 25.83 -54.53
C ALA A 4 -55.21 24.82 -53.48
N GLU A 5 -53.97 24.96 -53.02
CA GLU A 5 -53.60 25.39 -51.65
C GLU A 5 -54.44 24.76 -50.52
N ALA A 6 -53.93 23.65 -49.96
CA ALA A 6 -54.26 23.18 -48.62
C ALA A 6 -53.12 23.62 -47.68
N GLY A 7 -53.32 24.71 -46.95
CA GLY A 7 -52.44 25.13 -45.85
C GLY A 7 -52.72 24.30 -44.58
N PRO A 8 -51.71 23.94 -43.78
CA PRO A 8 -51.90 23.22 -42.53
C PRO A 8 -52.20 24.20 -41.39
N SER A 9 -53.48 24.47 -41.13
CA SER A 9 -53.93 25.27 -39.97
C SER A 9 -54.37 24.41 -38.77
N SER A 10 -53.92 23.17 -38.62
CA SER A 10 -54.41 22.25 -37.58
C SER A 10 -53.41 21.85 -36.50
N LEU A 11 -52.25 22.53 -36.37
CA LEU A 11 -51.20 22.15 -35.40
C LEU A 11 -50.93 23.19 -34.29
N LEU A 12 -51.74 24.25 -34.17
CA LEU A 12 -51.56 25.29 -33.14
C LEU A 12 -52.66 25.33 -32.08
N ALA A 13 -53.48 24.29 -31.97
CA ALA A 13 -54.61 24.26 -31.02
C ALA A 13 -54.38 23.41 -29.75
N ASN A 14 -53.24 22.74 -29.60
CA ASN A 14 -53.00 21.81 -28.48
C ASN A 14 -52.00 22.29 -27.41
N GLU A 15 -51.49 23.53 -27.49
CA GLU A 15 -50.46 24.04 -26.56
C GLU A 15 -51.02 24.81 -25.35
N ALA A 16 -52.35 24.98 -25.25
CA ALA A 16 -52.95 25.96 -24.33
C ALA A 16 -53.54 25.39 -23.02
N ASP A 17 -53.43 24.07 -22.75
CA ASP A 17 -54.10 23.44 -21.59
C ASP A 17 -53.15 22.65 -20.65
N ARG A 18 -51.86 23.00 -20.61
CA ARG A 18 -50.90 22.47 -19.62
C ARG A 18 -50.46 23.53 -18.60
N SER A 19 -51.41 24.31 -18.10
CA SER A 19 -51.25 25.08 -16.86
C SER A 19 -51.75 24.27 -15.65
N GLY A 20 -51.34 23.01 -15.59
CA GLY A 20 -51.36 22.21 -14.36
C GLY A 20 -50.18 22.65 -13.50
N ASP A 21 -50.40 22.68 -12.19
CA ASP A 21 -49.50 23.17 -11.15
C ASP A 21 -48.22 22.30 -11.04
N GLU A 22 -47.34 22.35 -12.05
CA GLU A 22 -46.06 21.64 -12.12
C GLU A 22 -45.01 22.34 -11.25
N SER A 23 -45.26 22.39 -9.95
CA SER A 23 -44.16 22.64 -9.01
C SER A 23 -43.14 21.51 -9.19
N PRO A 24 -41.85 21.77 -9.45
CA PRO A 24 -40.86 20.72 -9.66
C PRO A 24 -40.77 19.81 -8.43
N THR A 25 -40.54 18.51 -8.63
CA THR A 25 -40.13 17.60 -7.54
C THR A 25 -38.89 18.17 -6.85
N PRO A 26 -38.70 17.89 -5.55
CA PRO A 26 -37.45 18.29 -4.90
C PRO A 26 -36.28 17.65 -5.68
N PRO A 27 -35.26 18.44 -6.06
CA PRO A 27 -34.13 17.97 -6.89
C PRO A 27 -33.36 16.81 -6.25
N LEU A 28 -33.59 16.55 -4.96
CA LEU A 28 -32.98 15.50 -4.16
C LEU A 28 -33.35 14.08 -4.63
N LEU A 29 -34.58 13.84 -5.11
CA LEU A 29 -34.99 12.51 -5.57
C LEU A 29 -34.26 12.09 -6.85
N LEU A 30 -34.03 13.06 -7.73
CA LEU A 30 -33.29 12.84 -8.98
C LEU A 30 -31.82 12.55 -8.70
N VAL A 31 -31.20 13.28 -7.77
CA VAL A 31 -29.82 13.04 -7.35
C VAL A 31 -29.69 11.69 -6.65
N GLU A 32 -30.68 11.29 -5.85
CA GLU A 32 -30.70 9.96 -5.22
C GLU A 32 -30.83 8.83 -6.25
N LEU A 33 -31.70 9.02 -7.25
CA LEU A 33 -31.92 8.04 -8.32
C LEU A 33 -30.70 7.86 -9.22
N LEU A 34 -30.06 8.97 -9.63
CA LEU A 34 -28.90 8.95 -10.51
C LEU A 34 -27.60 8.66 -9.75
N GLY A 35 -27.54 8.95 -8.45
CA GLY A 35 -26.34 8.89 -7.64
C GLY A 35 -25.34 10.02 -7.91
N PHE A 36 -25.68 10.95 -8.80
CA PHE A 36 -24.90 12.14 -9.13
C PHE A 36 -25.84 13.29 -9.52
N HIS A 37 -25.33 14.53 -9.49
CA HIS A 37 -26.09 15.69 -9.91
C HIS A 37 -26.10 15.78 -11.45
N PRO A 38 -27.27 15.88 -12.12
CA PRO A 38 -27.38 15.84 -13.58
C PRO A 38 -26.58 16.94 -14.28
N GLN A 39 -26.44 18.11 -13.64
CA GLN A 39 -25.60 19.20 -14.16
C GLN A 39 -24.13 18.80 -14.31
N LEU A 40 -23.58 17.99 -13.39
CA LEU A 40 -22.18 17.54 -13.49
C LEU A 40 -21.94 16.69 -14.75
N LEU A 41 -22.92 15.85 -15.11
CA LEU A 41 -22.84 15.07 -16.34
C LEU A 41 -22.92 15.97 -17.58
N LEU A 42 -23.74 17.02 -17.54
CA LEU A 42 -23.84 17.97 -18.65
C LEU A 42 -22.55 18.78 -18.79
N ASP A 43 -21.98 19.25 -17.67
CA ASP A 43 -20.68 19.93 -17.63
C ASP A 43 -19.57 19.05 -18.21
N ASP A 44 -19.50 17.78 -17.81
CA ASP A 44 -18.51 16.82 -18.32
C ASP A 44 -18.68 16.57 -19.82
N ILE A 45 -19.92 16.45 -20.31
CA ILE A 45 -20.20 16.29 -21.75
C ILE A 45 -19.75 17.52 -22.53
N ILE A 46 -20.06 18.73 -22.04
CA ILE A 46 -19.68 19.98 -22.69
C ILE A 46 -18.14 20.09 -22.72
N SER A 47 -17.47 19.73 -21.63
CA SER A 47 -16.01 19.74 -21.55
C SER A 47 -15.37 18.78 -22.56
N ILE A 48 -15.86 17.54 -22.66
CA ILE A 48 -15.36 16.55 -23.62
C ILE A 48 -15.63 17.02 -25.06
N ALA A 49 -16.80 17.59 -25.31
CA ALA A 49 -17.17 18.00 -26.65
C ALA A 49 -16.38 19.24 -27.12
N ASN A 50 -16.08 20.18 -26.24
CA ASN A 50 -15.17 21.29 -26.54
C ASN A 50 -13.75 20.80 -26.83
N ALA A 51 -13.23 19.85 -26.05
CA ALA A 51 -11.93 19.25 -26.33
C ALA A 51 -11.89 18.54 -27.69
N ALA A 52 -12.97 17.85 -28.08
CA ALA A 52 -13.07 17.21 -29.39
C ALA A 52 -13.16 18.23 -30.55
N ILE A 53 -13.77 19.40 -30.31
CA ILE A 53 -13.83 20.50 -31.28
C ILE A 53 -12.43 21.10 -31.46
N GLU A 54 -11.70 21.35 -30.38
CA GLU A 54 -10.32 21.83 -30.41
C GLU A 54 -9.41 20.84 -31.16
N GLU A 55 -9.46 19.55 -30.83
CA GLU A 55 -8.69 18.52 -31.53
C GLU A 55 -9.05 18.42 -33.03
N GLY A 56 -10.33 18.57 -33.36
CA GLY A 56 -10.78 18.61 -34.75
C GLY A 56 -10.29 19.84 -35.52
N LEU A 57 -10.19 20.99 -34.86
CA LEU A 57 -9.67 22.24 -35.42
C LEU A 57 -8.16 22.14 -35.65
N ASP A 58 -7.41 21.60 -34.68
CA ASP A 58 -5.97 21.37 -34.79
C ASP A 58 -5.66 20.43 -35.96
N GLY A 59 -6.42 19.33 -36.11
CA GLY A 59 -6.28 18.42 -37.24
C GLY A 59 -6.63 19.07 -38.60
N PHE A 60 -7.58 20.01 -38.60
CA PHE A 60 -7.94 20.77 -39.80
C PHE A 60 -6.85 21.81 -40.16
N GLU A 61 -6.24 22.46 -39.17
CA GLU A 61 -5.09 23.34 -39.34
C GLU A 61 -3.91 22.58 -39.95
N GLU A 62 -3.55 21.43 -39.38
CA GLU A 62 -2.48 20.57 -39.90
C GLU A 62 -2.78 20.12 -41.34
N TYR A 63 -4.03 19.80 -41.66
CA TYR A 63 -4.42 19.41 -43.02
C TYR A 63 -4.28 20.56 -44.02
N ILE A 64 -4.74 21.76 -43.68
CA ILE A 64 -4.70 22.92 -44.58
C ILE A 64 -3.27 23.41 -44.78
N THR A 65 -2.48 23.49 -43.72
CA THR A 65 -1.06 23.87 -43.80
C THR A 65 -0.28 22.91 -44.71
N ASN A 66 -0.44 21.60 -44.51
CA ASN A 66 0.15 20.58 -45.38
C ASN A 66 -0.34 20.66 -46.84
N TRP A 67 -1.55 21.15 -47.08
CA TRP A 67 -2.09 21.38 -48.43
C TRP A 67 -1.50 22.65 -49.07
N ALA A 68 -1.36 23.73 -48.30
CA ALA A 68 -0.81 25.00 -48.74
C ALA A 68 0.68 24.90 -49.10
N ASP A 69 1.45 24.16 -48.29
CA ASP A 69 2.88 23.88 -48.54
C ASP A 69 3.11 23.20 -49.91
N LYS A 70 2.16 22.39 -50.37
CA LYS A 70 2.23 21.69 -51.67
C LYS A 70 1.91 22.60 -52.86
N GLN A 71 1.27 23.75 -52.63
CA GLN A 71 0.83 24.68 -53.68
C GLN A 71 1.83 25.82 -53.96
N GLU A 72 3.00 25.84 -53.29
CA GLU A 72 4.04 26.89 -53.45
C GLU A 72 3.49 28.33 -53.41
N GLY A 73 2.55 28.61 -52.50
CA GLY A 73 1.95 29.94 -52.32
C GLY A 73 1.95 30.39 -50.85
N ASN A 74 2.14 31.69 -50.61
CA ASN A 74 2.09 32.28 -49.27
C ASN A 74 0.63 32.54 -48.85
N TYR A 75 -0.05 31.47 -48.44
CA TYR A 75 -1.43 31.51 -47.97
C TYR A 75 -1.56 31.52 -46.44
N ASP A 76 -0.45 31.44 -45.71
CA ASP A 76 -0.40 31.27 -44.26
C ASP A 76 -1.27 32.32 -43.53
N SER A 77 -1.13 33.59 -43.92
CA SER A 77 -1.91 34.68 -43.31
C SER A 77 -3.41 34.63 -43.59
N GLU A 78 -3.83 34.05 -44.71
CA GLU A 78 -5.24 33.88 -45.05
C GLU A 78 -5.83 32.65 -44.36
N ILE A 79 -5.02 31.59 -44.22
CA ILE A 79 -5.37 30.36 -43.50
C ILE A 79 -5.54 30.65 -42.01
N GLU A 80 -4.57 31.31 -41.35
CA GLU A 80 -4.67 31.67 -39.93
C GLU A 80 -5.91 32.55 -39.66
N ARG A 81 -6.18 33.52 -40.54
CA ARG A 81 -7.36 34.39 -40.41
C ARG A 81 -8.66 33.62 -40.63
N GLY A 82 -8.69 32.70 -41.60
CA GLY A 82 -9.85 31.87 -41.89
C GLY A 82 -10.13 30.86 -40.79
N LEU A 83 -9.08 30.24 -40.25
CA LEU A 83 -9.14 29.29 -39.14
C LEU A 83 -9.61 29.99 -37.85
N ALA A 84 -9.04 31.15 -37.52
CA ALA A 84 -9.46 31.92 -36.35
C ALA A 84 -10.94 32.37 -36.45
N ALA A 85 -11.40 32.74 -37.66
CA ALA A 85 -12.80 33.06 -37.90
C ALA A 85 -13.72 31.83 -37.76
N LEU A 86 -13.27 30.66 -38.24
CA LEU A 86 -13.99 29.40 -38.10
C LEU A 86 -14.08 28.97 -36.63
N GLN A 87 -12.97 29.07 -35.89
CA GLN A 87 -12.92 28.78 -34.47
C GLN A 87 -13.93 29.63 -33.70
N THR A 88 -13.88 30.95 -33.86
CA THR A 88 -14.80 31.87 -33.17
C THR A 88 -16.26 31.59 -33.54
N LEU A 89 -16.53 31.26 -34.81
CA LEU A 89 -17.87 30.92 -35.27
C LEU A 89 -18.37 29.61 -34.65
N LEU A 90 -17.50 28.60 -34.60
CA LEU A 90 -17.80 27.30 -34.06
C LEU A 90 -18.05 27.40 -32.56
N GLU A 91 -17.15 28.03 -31.81
CA GLU A 91 -17.29 28.31 -30.37
C GLU A 91 -18.63 28.98 -30.06
N HIS A 92 -19.01 30.03 -30.82
CA HIS A 92 -20.26 30.73 -30.60
C HIS A 92 -21.49 29.85 -30.86
N HIS A 93 -21.48 29.07 -31.94
CA HIS A 93 -22.62 28.19 -32.26
C HIS A 93 -22.71 26.98 -31.33
N THR A 94 -21.58 26.45 -30.88
CA THR A 94 -21.53 25.31 -29.97
C THR A 94 -21.96 25.73 -28.57
N ASP A 95 -21.54 26.88 -28.08
CA ASP A 95 -21.99 27.47 -26.81
C ASP A 95 -23.53 27.62 -26.78
N MET A 96 -24.10 28.25 -27.82
CA MET A 96 -25.55 28.38 -27.94
C MET A 96 -26.29 27.03 -28.06
N ALA A 97 -25.67 26.04 -28.71
CA ALA A 97 -26.26 24.71 -28.85
C ALA A 97 -26.21 23.94 -27.53
N TYR A 98 -25.12 24.05 -26.78
CA TYR A 98 -24.94 23.42 -25.48
C TYR A 98 -25.84 24.05 -24.42
N ASP A 99 -26.02 25.38 -24.38
CA ASP A 99 -27.00 26.03 -23.50
C ASP A 99 -28.43 25.50 -23.71
N ARG A 100 -28.81 25.33 -24.98
CA ARG A 100 -30.13 24.79 -25.37
C ARG A 100 -30.24 23.32 -25.01
N PHE A 101 -29.17 22.55 -25.23
CA PHE A 101 -29.11 21.15 -24.87
C PHE A 101 -29.19 20.96 -23.35
N GLU A 102 -28.47 21.74 -22.55
CA GLU A 102 -28.49 21.71 -21.10
C GLU A 102 -29.90 22.00 -20.59
N THR A 103 -30.48 23.10 -21.06
CA THR A 103 -31.85 23.50 -20.70
C THR A 103 -32.87 22.43 -21.12
N TRP A 104 -32.72 21.85 -22.32
CA TRP A 104 -33.61 20.80 -22.80
C TRP A 104 -33.48 19.50 -22.00
N ALA A 105 -32.24 19.09 -21.68
CA ALA A 105 -31.95 17.87 -20.94
C ALA A 105 -32.51 17.95 -19.52
N LEU A 106 -32.32 19.08 -18.83
CA LEU A 106 -32.87 19.31 -17.49
C LEU A 106 -34.40 19.30 -17.47
N ARG A 107 -35.04 19.78 -18.54
CA ARG A 107 -36.51 19.89 -18.63
C ARG A 107 -37.21 18.63 -19.15
N ASN A 108 -36.53 17.76 -19.88
CA ASN A 108 -37.16 16.60 -20.52
C ASN A 108 -36.58 15.25 -20.08
N VAL A 109 -35.24 15.14 -20.06
CA VAL A 109 -34.57 13.87 -19.75
C VAL A 109 -34.50 13.66 -18.24
N PHE A 110 -34.17 14.73 -17.53
CA PHE A 110 -34.01 14.72 -16.08
C PHE A 110 -35.26 15.21 -15.33
N PHE A 111 -36.39 15.32 -16.03
CA PHE A 111 -37.65 15.70 -15.43
C PHE A 111 -38.44 14.47 -14.98
N VAL A 112 -38.74 14.42 -13.69
CA VAL A 112 -39.59 13.39 -13.10
C VAL A 112 -40.95 14.02 -12.76
N PRO A 113 -42.04 13.59 -13.40
CA PRO A 113 -43.39 14.05 -13.04
C PRO A 113 -43.74 13.64 -11.61
N LYS A 114 -44.33 14.56 -10.84
CA LYS A 114 -44.80 14.31 -9.45
C LYS A 114 -45.87 13.23 -9.34
N GLU A 115 -46.59 12.97 -10.42
CA GLU A 115 -47.69 12.00 -10.47
C GLU A 115 -47.20 10.54 -10.41
N ILE A 116 -45.91 10.30 -10.63
CA ILE A 116 -45.33 8.97 -10.55
C ILE A 116 -44.69 8.83 -9.17
N GLU A 117 -45.26 7.97 -8.34
CA GLU A 117 -44.62 7.50 -7.09
C GLU A 117 -43.42 6.62 -7.46
N ILE A 118 -42.28 7.26 -7.78
CA ILE A 118 -41.02 6.56 -7.99
C ILE A 118 -40.47 6.19 -6.62
N VAL A 119 -40.58 4.91 -6.28
CA VAL A 119 -39.81 4.33 -5.19
C VAL A 119 -38.39 4.15 -5.70
N VAL A 120 -37.48 4.95 -5.18
CA VAL A 120 -36.04 4.84 -5.48
C VAL A 120 -35.55 3.48 -4.96
N PRO A 121 -34.68 2.73 -5.67
CA PRO A 121 -34.22 1.42 -5.21
C PRO A 121 -33.63 1.43 -3.79
N GLN A 122 -33.04 2.56 -3.38
CA GLN A 122 -32.48 2.82 -2.06
C GLN A 122 -33.55 2.98 -0.96
N GLN A 123 -34.79 3.28 -1.34
CA GLN A 123 -35.96 3.37 -0.47
C GLN A 123 -36.69 2.02 -0.35
N ILE A 124 -36.23 0.98 -1.05
CA ILE A 124 -36.76 -0.38 -0.89
C ILE A 124 -36.37 -0.89 0.50
N GLY A 125 -37.37 -1.06 1.36
CA GLY A 125 -37.17 -1.50 2.74
C GLY A 125 -36.93 -0.37 3.74
N LEU A 126 -37.16 0.89 3.35
CA LEU A 126 -37.17 2.00 4.31
C LEU A 126 -38.48 1.95 5.12
N GLU A 127 -38.39 1.41 6.33
CA GLU A 127 -39.49 1.43 7.31
C GLU A 127 -39.45 2.75 8.09
N MET A 128 -40.37 3.68 7.79
CA MET A 128 -40.47 4.96 8.52
C MET A 128 -41.07 4.80 9.93
N ASP A 129 -41.58 3.62 10.26
CA ASP A 129 -42.24 3.31 11.54
C ASP A 129 -41.30 2.65 12.56
N ALA A 130 -39.99 2.62 12.29
CA ALA A 130 -39.02 2.03 13.20
C ALA A 130 -39.01 2.76 14.55
N THR A 131 -39.04 1.99 15.65
CA THR A 131 -38.97 2.55 17.00
C THR A 131 -37.51 2.92 17.33
N ALA A 132 -37.29 3.99 18.08
CA ALA A 132 -35.93 4.43 18.48
C ALA A 132 -35.11 3.32 19.17
N GLU A 133 -35.76 2.37 19.85
CA GLU A 133 -35.12 1.20 20.45
C GLU A 133 -34.56 0.22 19.40
N GLN A 134 -35.26 0.05 18.28
CA GLN A 134 -34.82 -0.80 17.17
C GLN A 134 -33.63 -0.19 16.43
N GLU A 135 -33.64 1.14 16.23
CA GLU A 135 -32.50 1.85 15.65
C GLU A 135 -31.25 1.72 16.53
N GLN A 136 -31.39 1.85 17.86
CA GLN A 136 -30.28 1.65 18.79
C GLN A 136 -29.74 0.22 18.75
N ALA A 137 -30.62 -0.79 18.72
CA ALA A 137 -30.20 -2.18 18.60
C ALA A 137 -29.41 -2.45 17.31
N LEU A 138 -29.83 -1.85 16.18
CA LEU A 138 -29.11 -1.95 14.91
C LEU A 138 -27.76 -1.21 14.95
N LEU A 139 -27.69 -0.05 15.60
CA LEU A 139 -26.42 0.67 15.80
C LEU A 139 -25.43 -0.14 16.64
N ASP A 140 -25.90 -0.77 17.70
CA ASP A 140 -25.11 -1.68 18.54
C ASP A 140 -24.62 -2.89 17.72
N GLU A 141 -25.48 -3.47 16.88
CA GLU A 141 -25.09 -4.56 15.97
C GLU A 141 -24.02 -4.11 14.96
N ILE A 142 -24.16 -2.91 14.38
CA ILE A 142 -23.16 -2.33 13.47
C ILE A 142 -21.83 -2.12 14.20
N GLU A 143 -21.85 -1.64 15.45
CA GLU A 143 -20.62 -1.48 16.23
C GLU A 143 -19.97 -2.83 16.55
N GLU A 144 -20.77 -3.85 16.87
CA GLU A 144 -20.29 -5.21 17.06
C GLU A 144 -19.66 -5.76 15.77
N MET A 145 -20.32 -5.60 14.62
CA MET A 145 -19.76 -6.01 13.32
C MET A 145 -18.46 -5.27 13.01
N ARG A 146 -18.39 -3.96 13.25
CA ARG A 146 -17.15 -3.17 13.10
C ARG A 146 -16.04 -3.66 14.01
N LYS A 147 -16.37 -4.12 15.22
CA LYS A 147 -15.41 -4.73 16.15
C LYS A 147 -14.92 -6.07 15.62
N ARG A 148 -15.83 -6.96 15.18
CA ARG A 148 -15.48 -8.25 14.56
C ARG A 148 -14.57 -8.08 13.36
N ILE A 149 -14.86 -7.13 12.45
CA ILE A 149 -14.01 -6.83 11.28
C ILE A 149 -12.61 -6.37 11.70
N ARG A 150 -12.50 -5.56 12.76
CA ARG A 150 -11.19 -5.14 13.31
C ARG A 150 -10.41 -6.32 13.86
N ASP A 151 -11.07 -7.19 14.62
CA ASP A 151 -10.46 -8.40 15.19
C ASP A 151 -10.00 -9.36 14.08
N GLU A 152 -10.83 -9.60 13.06
CA GLU A 152 -10.47 -10.37 11.88
C GLU A 152 -9.32 -9.73 11.07
N SER A 153 -9.33 -8.41 10.92
CA SER A 153 -8.26 -7.70 10.21
C SER A 153 -6.93 -7.79 10.96
N THR A 154 -6.95 -7.72 12.29
CA THR A 154 -5.74 -7.85 13.11
C THR A 154 -5.19 -9.28 13.10
N THR A 155 -6.05 -10.28 13.23
CA THR A 155 -5.67 -11.70 13.14
C THR A 155 -5.10 -12.01 11.76
N LYS A 156 -5.74 -11.56 10.67
CA LYS A 156 -5.23 -11.69 9.30
C LYS A 156 -3.84 -11.06 9.13
N ARG A 157 -3.60 -9.87 9.70
CA ARG A 157 -2.29 -9.22 9.68
C ARG A 157 -1.23 -10.05 10.42
N ASN A 158 -1.58 -10.61 11.58
CA ASN A 158 -0.68 -11.45 12.38
C ASN A 158 -0.36 -12.77 11.68
N LEU A 159 -1.35 -13.42 11.09
CA LEU A 159 -1.17 -14.64 10.30
C LEU A 159 -0.28 -14.40 9.09
N LYS A 160 -0.46 -13.29 8.36
CA LYS A 160 0.45 -12.92 7.26
C LYS A 160 1.90 -12.78 7.75
N LYS A 161 2.13 -12.06 8.86
CA LYS A 161 3.46 -11.94 9.47
C LYS A 161 4.05 -13.31 9.83
N ALA A 162 3.25 -14.19 10.44
CA ALA A 162 3.68 -15.55 10.79
C ALA A 162 4.03 -16.37 9.55
N ILE A 163 3.25 -16.27 8.47
CA ILE A 163 3.55 -16.94 7.18
C ILE A 163 4.89 -16.45 6.61
N HIS A 164 5.14 -15.14 6.60
CA HIS A 164 6.41 -14.61 6.11
C HIS A 164 7.60 -15.10 6.94
N LEU A 165 7.48 -15.10 8.28
CA LEU A 165 8.52 -15.60 9.17
C LEU A 165 8.78 -17.10 8.94
N THR A 166 7.71 -17.90 8.85
CA THR A 166 7.80 -19.34 8.61
C THR A 166 8.39 -19.65 7.23
N ARG A 167 8.03 -18.89 6.19
CA ARG A 167 8.64 -19.02 4.85
C ARG A 167 10.13 -18.72 4.89
N GLY A 168 10.55 -17.67 5.58
CA GLY A 168 11.97 -17.35 5.78
C GLY A 168 12.72 -18.47 6.51
N ARG A 169 12.17 -18.97 7.61
CA ARG A 169 12.75 -20.11 8.35
C ARG A 169 12.83 -21.38 7.50
N ASN A 170 11.79 -21.67 6.72
CA ASN A 170 11.76 -22.83 5.83
C ASN A 170 12.80 -22.69 4.71
N ALA A 171 12.99 -21.50 4.13
CA ALA A 171 14.04 -21.25 3.14
C ALA A 171 15.44 -21.50 3.72
N ILE A 172 15.72 -21.00 4.93
CA ILE A 172 17.00 -21.25 5.62
C ILE A 172 17.18 -22.74 5.91
N ALA A 173 16.14 -23.41 6.41
CA ALA A 173 16.19 -24.85 6.68
C ALA A 173 16.44 -25.65 5.39
N LYS A 174 15.79 -25.28 4.29
CA LYS A 174 16.03 -25.88 2.96
C LYS A 174 17.45 -25.64 2.46
N GLN A 175 18.00 -24.44 2.61
CA GLN A 175 19.40 -24.17 2.27
C GLN A 175 20.34 -25.04 3.11
N ARG A 176 20.12 -25.13 4.42
CA ARG A 176 20.90 -26.02 5.31
C ARG A 176 20.80 -27.46 4.86
N LEU A 177 19.61 -27.95 4.54
CA LEU A 177 19.44 -29.30 4.01
C LEU A 177 20.16 -29.48 2.67
N GLN A 178 20.12 -28.51 1.77
CA GLN A 178 20.89 -28.56 0.51
C GLN A 178 22.40 -28.58 0.75
N TYR A 179 22.90 -27.89 1.78
CA TYR A 179 24.31 -27.99 2.16
C TYR A 179 24.66 -29.35 2.75
N LEU A 180 23.74 -29.97 3.51
CA LEU A 180 23.94 -31.27 4.15
C LEU A 180 23.62 -32.46 3.24
N GLN A 181 22.81 -32.29 2.19
CA GLN A 181 22.42 -33.35 1.27
C GLN A 181 23.61 -33.97 0.49
N PRO A 182 24.64 -33.19 0.08
CA PRO A 182 25.87 -33.75 -0.49
C PRO A 182 26.74 -34.47 0.56
N LEU A 183 26.58 -34.12 1.85
CA LEU A 183 27.13 -34.89 2.95
C LEU A 183 26.22 -36.09 3.27
N ASP A 184 25.82 -36.83 2.23
CA ASP A 184 25.29 -38.19 2.38
C ASP A 184 26.43 -39.08 2.90
N ILE A 185 26.78 -38.82 4.15
CA ILE A 185 27.87 -39.48 4.84
C ILE A 185 27.27 -40.80 5.30
N ASP A 186 27.85 -41.88 4.81
CA ASP A 186 27.59 -43.20 5.37
C ASP A 186 27.79 -43.13 6.89
N MET A 187 26.71 -43.37 7.65
CA MET A 187 26.71 -43.34 9.13
C MET A 187 27.80 -44.25 9.73
N ARG A 188 28.30 -45.21 8.94
CA ARG A 188 29.42 -46.11 9.26
C ARG A 188 30.79 -45.40 9.23
N GLU A 189 30.99 -44.43 8.34
CA GLU A 189 32.22 -43.64 8.29
C GLU A 189 32.30 -42.64 9.44
N ILE A 190 31.17 -42.01 9.82
CA ILE A 190 31.06 -41.15 11.02
C ILE A 190 31.37 -41.96 12.28
N ALA A 191 30.88 -43.20 12.38
CA ALA A 191 31.19 -44.06 13.51
C ALA A 191 32.69 -44.41 13.63
N SER A 192 33.45 -44.37 12.52
CA SER A 192 34.90 -44.57 12.49
C SER A 192 35.72 -43.29 12.74
N LEU A 193 35.09 -42.11 12.70
CA LEU A 193 35.76 -40.82 12.78
C LEU A 193 36.31 -40.52 14.19
N PRO A 194 35.61 -40.86 15.29
CA PRO A 194 36.15 -40.75 16.64
C PRO A 194 37.40 -41.61 16.85
N SER A 195 37.42 -42.85 16.33
CA SER A 195 38.59 -43.72 16.49
C SER A 195 39.79 -43.21 15.68
N LYS A 196 39.56 -42.68 14.47
CA LYS A 196 40.59 -42.00 13.66
C LYS A 196 41.11 -40.72 14.32
N LEU A 197 40.23 -39.90 14.91
CA LEU A 197 40.61 -38.71 15.68
C LEU A 197 41.42 -39.07 16.92
N MET A 198 41.03 -40.11 17.64
CA MET A 198 41.79 -40.61 18.79
C MET A 198 43.13 -41.19 18.36
N ALA A 199 43.22 -41.87 17.22
CA ALA A 199 44.48 -42.32 16.66
C ALA A 199 45.40 -41.14 16.26
N LEU A 200 44.83 -40.08 15.69
CA LEU A 200 45.57 -38.86 15.33
C LEU A 200 46.00 -38.10 16.59
N TYR A 201 45.13 -37.95 17.59
CA TYR A 201 45.46 -37.39 18.89
C TYR A 201 46.59 -38.16 19.57
N ASN A 202 46.51 -39.49 19.59
CA ASN A 202 47.57 -40.35 20.10
C ASN A 202 48.86 -40.24 19.28
N ALA A 203 48.78 -40.01 17.97
CA ALA A 203 49.94 -39.74 17.13
C ALA A 203 50.54 -38.35 17.45
N LEU A 204 49.69 -37.34 17.70
CA LEU A 204 50.08 -35.97 18.03
C LEU A 204 50.75 -35.90 19.42
N LEU A 205 50.28 -36.72 20.36
CA LEU A 205 50.93 -36.95 21.65
C LEU A 205 52.26 -37.73 21.54
N ARG A 206 52.50 -38.41 20.42
CA ARG A 206 53.77 -39.12 20.14
C ARG A 206 54.74 -38.29 19.30
N LEU A 207 54.32 -37.13 18.78
CA LEU A 207 55.28 -36.19 18.24
C LEU A 207 56.17 -35.68 19.40
N PRO A 208 57.48 -35.50 19.16
CA PRO A 208 58.34 -34.87 20.15
C PRO A 208 57.79 -33.50 20.51
N ASP A 209 57.82 -33.14 21.79
CA ASP A 209 57.44 -31.81 22.26
C ASP A 209 58.12 -30.76 21.38
N PHE A 210 57.36 -29.75 20.95
CA PHE A 210 57.89 -28.62 20.21
C PHE A 210 59.02 -27.99 21.03
N ASP A 211 60.25 -28.25 20.60
CA ASP A 211 61.42 -27.65 21.22
C ASP A 211 61.23 -26.13 21.21
N SER A 212 61.52 -25.47 22.33
CA SER A 212 61.21 -24.05 22.62
C SER A 212 61.63 -23.04 21.53
N GLY A 213 62.51 -23.44 20.60
CA GLY A 213 62.86 -22.68 19.39
C GLY A 213 61.73 -22.55 18.36
N HIS A 214 60.81 -23.52 18.25
CA HIS A 214 59.72 -23.48 17.27
C HIS A 214 58.51 -22.67 17.76
N ALA A 215 58.26 -22.65 19.07
CA ALA A 215 57.26 -21.77 19.68
C ALA A 215 57.63 -20.29 19.48
N ALA A 216 58.92 -19.96 19.54
CA ALA A 216 59.42 -18.63 19.20
C ALA A 216 59.25 -18.29 17.69
N ALA A 217 59.35 -19.28 16.80
CA ALA A 217 59.10 -19.08 15.37
C ALA A 217 57.61 -18.83 15.05
N ILE A 218 56.70 -19.52 15.75
CA ILE A 218 55.25 -19.32 15.58
C ILE A 218 54.78 -18.00 16.21
N GLN A 219 55.31 -17.61 17.37
CA GLN A 219 55.02 -16.29 17.95
C GLN A 219 55.53 -15.13 17.08
N ARG A 220 56.62 -15.32 16.33
CA ARG A 220 57.08 -14.34 15.34
C ARG A 220 56.14 -14.18 14.13
N LEU A 221 55.22 -15.12 13.90
CA LEU A 221 54.18 -15.00 12.86
C LEU A 221 52.91 -14.29 13.35
N GLN A 222 52.74 -14.12 14.67
CA GLN A 222 51.64 -13.37 15.29
C GLN A 222 52.12 -12.08 15.93
N LEU A 223 52.89 -11.26 15.20
CA LEU A 223 52.94 -9.84 15.56
C LEU A 223 51.60 -9.20 15.15
N PRO A 224 50.91 -8.47 16.05
CA PRO A 224 49.85 -7.58 15.63
C PRO A 224 50.44 -6.52 14.70
N ASP A 225 49.97 -6.46 13.46
CA ASP A 225 50.29 -5.36 12.54
C ASP A 225 50.00 -4.03 13.28
N PRO A 226 50.99 -3.14 13.47
CA PRO A 226 50.87 -1.93 14.30
C PRO A 226 49.98 -0.83 13.68
N GLY A 227 49.02 -1.19 12.82
CA GLY A 227 48.09 -0.28 12.15
C GLY A 227 46.66 -0.79 11.97
N LYS A 228 46.32 -2.01 12.39
CA LYS A 228 44.95 -2.54 12.27
C LYS A 228 44.20 -2.39 13.59
N ARG A 229 42.94 -1.96 13.50
CA ARG A 229 42.10 -1.74 14.68
C ARG A 229 41.77 -3.09 15.33
N PRO A 230 41.69 -3.17 16.67
CA PRO A 230 41.57 -4.44 17.38
C PRO A 230 40.31 -5.25 17.03
N TRP A 231 39.27 -4.63 16.46
CA TRP A 231 38.08 -5.33 15.99
C TRP A 231 38.25 -6.02 14.61
N GLU A 232 39.33 -5.73 13.88
CA GLU A 232 39.60 -6.29 12.54
C GLU A 232 40.47 -7.56 12.60
N THR A 233 41.08 -7.85 13.74
CA THR A 233 41.99 -8.99 13.93
C THR A 233 41.28 -10.29 14.32
N GLY A 234 39.95 -10.26 14.50
CA GLY A 234 39.12 -11.46 14.62
C GLY A 234 37.82 -11.25 15.39
N LYS A 235 37.01 -12.31 15.47
CA LYS A 235 35.69 -12.33 16.13
C LYS A 235 35.73 -11.89 17.60
N ILE A 236 36.83 -12.21 18.30
CA ILE A 236 37.05 -11.83 19.70
C ILE A 236 37.27 -10.32 19.83
N GLY A 237 37.98 -9.71 18.87
CA GLY A 237 38.19 -8.28 18.81
C GLY A 237 36.90 -7.49 18.59
N TYR A 238 36.04 -7.97 17.67
CA TYR A 238 34.73 -7.36 17.43
C TYR A 238 33.82 -7.41 18.67
N LEU A 239 33.84 -8.54 19.40
CA LEU A 239 33.05 -8.68 20.63
C LEU A 239 33.51 -7.73 21.74
N ASN A 240 34.82 -7.58 21.93
CA ASN A 240 35.34 -6.64 22.93
C ASN A 240 35.01 -5.18 22.57
N TRP A 241 35.13 -4.80 21.29
CA TRP A 241 34.72 -3.47 20.84
C TRP A 241 33.21 -3.25 21.02
N ALA A 242 32.36 -4.21 20.62
CA ALA A 242 30.92 -4.06 20.73
C ALA A 242 30.45 -3.93 22.19
N VAL A 243 31.14 -4.58 23.13
CA VAL A 243 30.90 -4.42 24.57
C VAL A 243 31.34 -3.04 25.04
N GLU A 244 32.50 -2.55 24.57
CA GLU A 244 33.02 -1.23 24.92
C GLU A 244 32.13 -0.09 24.38
N GLU A 245 31.62 -0.22 23.16
CA GLU A 245 30.68 0.70 22.52
C GLU A 245 29.31 0.77 23.24
N LEU A 246 28.86 -0.36 23.79
CA LEU A 246 27.62 -0.43 24.59
C LEU A 246 27.78 0.26 25.95
N VAL A 247 28.97 0.14 26.55
CA VAL A 247 29.30 0.79 27.82
C VAL A 247 29.45 2.32 27.65
N THR A 248 29.99 2.78 26.52
CA THR A 248 30.05 4.21 26.20
C THR A 248 28.66 4.78 25.90
N GLN A 249 27.81 4.07 25.14
CA GLN A 249 26.42 4.47 24.93
C GLN A 249 25.61 4.60 26.24
N GLN A 250 25.85 3.73 27.22
CA GLN A 250 25.22 3.85 28.53
C GLN A 250 25.67 5.12 29.28
N ARG A 251 26.96 5.47 29.23
CA ARG A 251 27.48 6.70 29.85
C ARG A 251 26.92 7.96 29.19
N ASP A 252 26.73 7.94 27.87
CA ASP A 252 26.18 9.08 27.14
C ASP A 252 24.65 9.21 27.37
N SER A 253 23.94 8.10 27.58
CA SER A 253 22.51 8.11 27.94
C SER A 253 22.21 8.61 29.36
N GLU A 254 23.20 8.66 30.26
CA GLU A 254 23.04 9.22 31.61
C GLU A 254 23.15 10.76 31.66
N THR A 255 23.63 11.41 30.60
CA THR A 255 23.86 12.87 30.59
C THR A 255 22.78 13.69 29.87
N THR A 256 21.89 13.06 29.10
CA THR A 256 20.85 13.76 28.35
C THR A 256 19.45 13.38 28.86
N GLN A 257 18.90 14.24 29.73
CA GLN A 257 17.48 14.40 30.10
C GLN A 257 16.52 13.22 29.83
N GLU A 258 16.38 12.30 30.79
CA GLU A 258 15.15 11.49 30.98
C GLU A 258 15.20 10.77 32.36
N ARG A 259 15.12 11.53 33.45
CA ARG A 259 15.33 11.01 34.81
C ARG A 259 14.10 10.42 35.51
N GLU A 260 12.93 10.33 34.88
CA GLU A 260 11.71 9.89 35.59
C GLU A 260 11.02 8.65 35.00
N ALA A 261 11.31 8.24 33.76
CA ALA A 261 10.70 7.04 33.15
C ALA A 261 11.58 5.77 33.26
N ALA A 262 12.90 5.89 33.36
CA ALA A 262 13.83 4.75 33.36
C ALA A 262 14.01 4.07 34.73
N GLY A 263 13.53 4.67 35.82
CA GLY A 263 13.61 4.07 37.17
C GLY A 263 12.80 2.78 37.31
N ALA A 264 11.69 2.66 36.58
CA ALA A 264 10.80 1.50 36.63
C ALA A 264 11.36 0.31 35.84
N THR A 265 11.94 0.54 34.66
CA THR A 265 12.52 -0.51 33.81
C THR A 265 13.85 -1.03 34.35
N ALA A 266 14.63 -0.17 35.00
CA ALA A 266 15.87 -0.56 35.70
C ALA A 266 15.62 -1.46 36.92
N GLY A 267 14.51 -1.25 37.64
CA GLY A 267 14.08 -2.14 38.73
C GLY A 267 13.72 -3.55 38.24
N GLN A 268 13.03 -3.64 37.11
CA GLN A 268 12.62 -4.90 36.50
C GLN A 268 13.80 -5.70 35.92
N LEU A 269 14.80 -5.02 35.33
CA LEU A 269 16.00 -5.68 34.80
C LEU A 269 16.96 -6.16 35.89
N LYS A 270 17.08 -5.45 37.02
CA LYS A 270 17.83 -5.93 38.20
C LYS A 270 17.18 -7.18 38.82
N GLN A 271 15.84 -7.24 38.84
CA GLN A 271 15.12 -8.45 39.25
C GLN A 271 15.36 -9.61 38.28
N LEU A 272 15.38 -9.37 36.97
CA LEU A 272 15.70 -10.40 35.97
C LEU A 272 17.14 -10.91 36.09
N LEU A 273 18.12 -10.03 36.33
CA LEU A 273 19.50 -10.43 36.58
C LEU A 273 19.65 -11.23 37.88
N HIS A 274 18.94 -10.85 38.94
CA HIS A 274 18.93 -11.62 40.19
C HIS A 274 18.32 -13.00 39.97
N THR A 275 17.19 -13.11 39.25
CA THR A 275 16.56 -14.41 38.98
C THR A 275 17.42 -15.30 38.08
N LEU A 276 18.12 -14.75 37.09
CA LEU A 276 19.07 -15.49 36.27
C LEU A 276 20.29 -15.98 37.06
N ASN A 277 20.81 -15.17 37.99
CA ASN A 277 21.94 -15.57 38.82
C ASN A 277 21.55 -16.69 39.79
N VAL A 278 20.37 -16.60 40.41
CA VAL A 278 19.80 -17.66 41.26
C VAL A 278 19.54 -18.95 40.47
N LEU A 279 19.05 -18.85 39.22
CA LEU A 279 18.86 -20.02 38.35
C LEU A 279 20.18 -20.69 37.98
N ASN A 280 21.24 -19.91 37.82
CA ASN A 280 22.58 -20.43 37.51
C ASN A 280 23.22 -21.09 38.74
N GLU A 281 22.96 -20.57 39.94
CA GLU A 281 23.40 -21.13 41.21
C GLU A 281 22.67 -22.45 41.53
N VAL A 282 21.35 -22.51 41.29
CA VAL A 282 20.55 -23.75 41.38
C VAL A 282 20.97 -24.79 40.33
N LYS A 283 21.33 -24.35 39.12
CA LYS A 283 21.87 -25.26 38.10
C LYS A 283 23.23 -25.83 38.50
N LYS A 284 24.03 -25.07 39.25
CA LYS A 284 25.32 -25.52 39.78
C LYS A 284 25.13 -26.53 40.93
N THR A 285 24.18 -26.30 41.84
CA THR A 285 23.89 -27.26 42.92
C THR A 285 23.27 -28.57 42.40
N ILE A 286 22.38 -28.51 41.40
CA ILE A 286 21.83 -29.71 40.74
C ILE A 286 22.90 -30.44 39.91
N GLY A 287 23.91 -29.72 39.41
CA GLY A 287 25.08 -30.31 38.76
C GLY A 287 26.00 -31.06 39.72
N ASP A 288 26.20 -30.53 40.93
CA ASP A 288 27.03 -31.15 41.97
C ASP A 288 26.33 -32.36 42.64
N GLU A 289 25.01 -32.32 42.87
CA GLU A 289 24.26 -33.47 43.43
C GLU A 289 24.24 -34.72 42.51
N ARG A 290 24.46 -34.53 41.20
CA ARG A 290 24.57 -35.63 40.23
C ARG A 290 25.96 -36.28 40.17
N MET A 291 26.97 -35.68 40.80
CA MET A 291 28.32 -36.25 40.88
C MET A 291 28.57 -37.06 42.17
N ASP A 292 27.74 -36.89 43.20
CA ASP A 292 27.87 -37.62 44.48
C ASP A 292 27.01 -38.91 44.58
N THR A 293 26.30 -39.28 43.50
CA THR A 293 25.44 -40.49 43.46
C THR A 293 25.84 -41.53 42.40
N SER A 294 27.11 -41.57 42.00
CA SER A 294 27.69 -42.66 41.19
C SER A 294 28.91 -43.28 41.85
#